data_AF-A0A959CHP0-F1
#
_entry.id   AF-A0A959CHP0-F1
#
_cell.length_a   1.000
_cell.length_b   1.000
_cell.length_c   1.000
_cell.angle_alpha   90.00
_cell.angle_beta   90.00
_cell.angle_gamma   90.00
#
_symmetry.space_group_name_H-M   'P 1'
#
loop_
_entity.id
_entity.type
_entity.pdbx_description
1 polymer ?
#
loop_
_entity_poly.entity_id
_entity_poly.type
_entity_poly.pdbx_seq_one_letter_code
_entity_poly.pdbx_strand_id
1 'polypeptide(L)'
;AIDNQPGNHAEIDADFNRKYNALPEIIAGEAGRQKDPELEKKLRIETAARHREFAAASLKQYIPLLDELKAQYVRIADSYMQFIAANMNRVNGNPDGLYDGTNTEFSLASFESSLLGSGLDIIRQARQLTRNTATWEQNYQEVMQAYLPAKE
;
A
#
# COMPACT_ATOMS: atom_id res chain seq x y z
N ALA A 1 -8.62 2.90 7.16
CA ALA A 1 -7.63 2.42 6.19
C ALA A 1 -8.20 2.59 4.80
N ILE A 2 -7.41 3.03 3.81
CA ILE A 2 -7.87 3.22 2.41
C ILE A 2 -8.41 1.90 1.85
N ASP A 3 -7.87 0.77 2.30
CA ASP A 3 -8.31 -0.59 1.93
C ASP A 3 -9.72 -0.97 2.45
N ASN A 4 -10.32 -0.17 3.36
CA ASN A 4 -11.66 -0.39 3.90
C ASN A 4 -12.72 0.51 3.25
N GLN A 5 -12.41 1.14 2.12
CA GLN A 5 -13.40 1.93 1.38
C GLN A 5 -14.39 1.04 0.62
N PRO A 6 -15.60 1.55 0.36
CA PRO A 6 -16.55 0.87 -0.52
C PRO A 6 -15.91 0.53 -1.88
N GLY A 7 -16.18 -0.67 -2.37
CA GLY A 7 -15.60 -1.21 -3.60
C GLY A 7 -14.20 -1.82 -3.42
N ASN A 8 -13.76 -2.10 -2.18
CA ASN A 8 -12.47 -2.74 -1.94
C ASN A 8 -12.37 -4.16 -2.50
N HIS A 9 -11.15 -4.72 -2.45
CA HIS A 9 -10.88 -6.07 -2.95
C HIS A 9 -11.79 -7.13 -2.33
N ALA A 10 -12.07 -7.06 -1.02
CA ALA A 10 -12.94 -8.02 -0.35
C ALA A 10 -14.40 -7.96 -0.85
N GLU A 11 -14.92 -6.76 -1.10
CA GLU A 11 -16.26 -6.58 -1.68
C GLU A 11 -16.32 -7.05 -3.14
N ILE A 12 -15.25 -6.84 -3.91
CA ILE A 12 -15.13 -7.35 -5.28
C ILE A 12 -15.11 -8.89 -5.28
N ASP A 13 -14.34 -9.52 -4.38
CA ASP A 13 -14.29 -10.98 -4.24
C ASP A 13 -15.64 -11.55 -3.81
N ALA A 14 -16.32 -10.91 -2.86
CA ALA A 14 -17.65 -11.32 -2.41
C ALA A 14 -18.67 -11.23 -3.56
N ASP A 15 -18.63 -10.16 -4.36
CA ASP A 15 -19.50 -10.00 -5.53
C ASP A 15 -19.19 -11.05 -6.62
N PHE A 16 -17.91 -11.33 -6.88
CA PHE A 16 -17.49 -12.39 -7.80
C PHE A 16 -18.07 -13.73 -7.38
N ASN A 17 -17.85 -14.15 -6.13
CA ASN A 17 -18.33 -15.44 -5.63
C ASN A 17 -19.86 -15.55 -5.74
N ARG A 18 -20.58 -14.48 -5.41
CA ARG A 18 -22.03 -14.41 -5.54
C ARG A 18 -22.48 -14.58 -7.01
N LYS A 19 -21.88 -13.83 -7.93
CA LYS A 19 -22.19 -13.90 -9.37
C LYS A 19 -21.81 -15.25 -9.97
N TYR A 20 -20.65 -15.78 -9.61
CA TYR A 20 -20.12 -17.07 -10.07
C TYR A 20 -21.05 -18.23 -9.70
N ASN A 21 -21.47 -18.28 -8.44
CA ASN A 21 -22.39 -19.31 -7.96
C ASN A 21 -23.77 -19.26 -8.65
N ALA A 22 -24.21 -18.05 -9.03
CA ALA A 22 -25.45 -17.82 -9.76
C ALA A 22 -25.35 -18.10 -11.27
N LEU A 23 -24.16 -18.38 -11.81
CA LEU A 23 -24.02 -18.71 -13.23
C LEU A 23 -24.77 -20.02 -13.56
N PRO A 24 -25.47 -20.05 -14.71
CA PRO A 24 -26.14 -21.27 -15.15
C PRO A 24 -25.11 -22.36 -15.43
N GLU A 25 -25.50 -23.59 -15.14
CA GLU A 25 -24.72 -24.78 -15.46
C GLU A 25 -25.14 -25.34 -16.82
N ILE A 26 -24.15 -25.69 -17.62
CA ILE A 26 -24.31 -26.38 -18.89
C ILE A 26 -23.73 -27.79 -18.79
N ILE A 27 -24.28 -28.72 -19.55
CA ILE A 27 -23.74 -30.08 -19.67
C ILE A 27 -22.59 -30.04 -20.66
N ALA A 28 -21.40 -30.44 -20.21
CA ALA A 28 -20.19 -30.46 -21.01
C ALA A 28 -19.68 -31.89 -21.21
N GLY A 29 -20.43 -32.67 -21.98
CA GLY A 29 -20.05 -34.03 -22.37
C GLY A 29 -19.67 -34.90 -21.16
N GLU A 30 -18.49 -35.53 -21.22
CA GLU A 30 -17.97 -36.43 -20.17
C GLU A 30 -17.51 -35.72 -18.89
N ALA A 31 -17.32 -34.39 -18.93
CA ALA A 31 -16.87 -33.60 -17.77
C ALA A 31 -18.03 -33.29 -16.78
N GLY A 32 -19.26 -33.71 -17.07
CA GLY A 32 -20.42 -33.45 -16.22
C GLY A 32 -21.01 -32.05 -16.39
N ARG A 33 -21.61 -31.51 -15.34
CA ARG A 33 -22.16 -30.13 -15.33
C ARG A 33 -21.07 -29.15 -14.95
N GLN A 34 -20.87 -28.13 -15.77
CA GLN A 34 -19.94 -27.03 -15.49
C GLN A 34 -20.66 -25.69 -15.63
N LYS A 35 -20.11 -24.63 -15.03
CA LYS A 35 -20.61 -23.27 -15.28
C LYS A 35 -20.43 -22.92 -16.76
N ASP A 36 -21.33 -22.10 -17.30
CA ASP A 36 -21.19 -21.59 -18.67
C ASP A 36 -19.82 -20.88 -18.83
N PRO A 37 -18.93 -21.39 -19.68
CA PRO A 37 -17.55 -20.91 -19.79
C PRO A 37 -17.47 -19.50 -20.38
N GLU A 38 -18.41 -19.08 -21.22
CA GLU A 38 -18.42 -17.74 -21.79
C GLU A 38 -18.88 -16.71 -20.76
N LEU A 39 -19.86 -17.06 -19.92
CA LEU A 39 -20.29 -16.20 -18.83
C LEU A 39 -19.24 -16.15 -17.70
N GLU A 40 -18.63 -17.27 -17.37
CA GLU A 40 -17.52 -17.33 -16.42
C GLU A 40 -16.36 -16.45 -16.89
N LYS A 41 -15.95 -16.58 -18.16
CA LYS A 41 -14.91 -15.76 -18.78
C LYS A 41 -15.22 -14.26 -18.65
N LYS A 42 -16.42 -13.84 -19.03
CA LYS A 42 -16.84 -12.42 -18.92
C LYS A 42 -16.77 -11.93 -17.47
N LEU A 43 -17.24 -12.74 -16.53
CA LEU A 43 -17.21 -12.41 -15.11
C LEU A 43 -15.78 -12.25 -14.58
N ARG A 44 -14.85 -13.14 -14.99
CA ARG A 44 -13.43 -13.05 -14.58
C ARG A 44 -12.77 -11.80 -15.12
N ILE A 45 -13.00 -11.44 -16.39
CA ILE A 45 -12.49 -10.21 -17.00
C ILE A 45 -13.03 -8.97 -16.27
N GLU A 46 -14.35 -8.89 -16.02
CA GLU A 46 -14.98 -7.78 -15.30
C GLU A 46 -14.39 -7.63 -13.89
N THR A 47 -14.22 -8.74 -13.18
CA THR A 47 -13.71 -8.76 -11.80
C THR A 47 -12.26 -8.30 -11.74
N ALA A 48 -11.40 -8.80 -12.62
CA ALA A 48 -10.00 -8.38 -12.71
C ALA A 48 -9.87 -6.89 -13.03
N ALA A 49 -10.70 -6.37 -13.95
CA ALA A 49 -10.74 -4.94 -14.27
C ALA A 49 -11.12 -4.10 -13.04
N ARG A 50 -12.12 -4.51 -12.27
CA ARG A 50 -12.54 -3.81 -11.04
C ARG A 50 -11.44 -3.78 -9.97
N HIS A 51 -10.73 -4.89 -9.75
CA HIS A 51 -9.61 -4.90 -8.82
C HIS A 51 -8.49 -3.94 -9.26
N ARG A 52 -8.16 -3.94 -10.55
CA ARG A 52 -7.17 -3.01 -11.13
C ARG A 52 -7.59 -1.55 -10.94
N GLU A 53 -8.85 -1.24 -11.24
CA GLU A 53 -9.41 0.11 -11.07
C GLU A 53 -9.36 0.57 -9.61
N PHE A 54 -9.77 -0.29 -8.68
CA PHE A 54 -9.69 0.01 -7.24
C PHE A 54 -8.25 0.20 -6.77
N ALA A 55 -7.31 -0.65 -7.21
CA ALA A 55 -5.89 -0.51 -6.87
C ALA A 55 -5.31 0.81 -7.39
N ALA A 56 -5.63 1.19 -8.64
CA ALA A 56 -5.22 2.46 -9.23
C ALA A 56 -5.85 3.67 -8.53
N ALA A 57 -7.12 3.58 -8.13
CA ALA A 57 -7.81 4.62 -7.37
C ALA A 57 -7.20 4.78 -5.98
N SER A 58 -6.90 3.67 -5.30
CA SER A 58 -6.23 3.64 -4.00
C SER A 58 -4.88 4.34 -4.10
N LEU A 59 -4.06 4.03 -5.11
CA LEU A 59 -2.75 4.65 -5.31
C LEU A 59 -2.82 6.19 -5.29
N LYS A 60 -3.84 6.78 -5.93
CA LYS A 60 -4.05 8.24 -5.93
C LYS A 60 -4.32 8.79 -4.54
N GLN A 61 -5.04 8.04 -3.69
CA GLN A 61 -5.34 8.44 -2.33
C GLN A 61 -4.16 8.30 -1.37
N TYR A 62 -3.20 7.43 -1.69
CA TYR A 62 -1.98 7.28 -0.90
C TYR A 62 -0.92 8.36 -1.20
N ILE A 63 -1.02 9.09 -2.32
CA ILE A 63 -0.12 10.22 -2.63
C ILE A 63 -0.15 11.28 -1.51
N PRO A 64 -1.31 11.83 -1.09
CA PRO A 64 -1.38 12.77 0.03
C PRO A 64 -0.75 12.25 1.33
N LEU A 65 -0.91 10.97 1.63
CA LEU A 65 -0.33 10.36 2.83
C LEU A 65 1.20 10.32 2.76
N LEU A 66 1.75 9.96 1.60
CA LEU A 66 3.21 9.96 1.40
C LEU A 66 3.77 11.40 1.45
N ASP A 67 3.05 12.38 0.91
CA ASP A 67 3.42 13.78 0.99
C ASP A 67 3.40 14.30 2.44
N GLU A 68 2.40 13.90 3.24
CA GLU A 68 2.33 14.23 4.67
C GLU A 68 3.50 13.63 5.45
N LEU A 69 3.80 12.35 5.24
CA LEU A 69 4.94 11.67 5.88
C LEU A 69 6.28 12.31 5.49
N LYS A 70 6.44 12.67 4.21
CA LYS A 70 7.61 13.40 3.73
C LYS A 70 7.72 14.77 4.39
N ALA A 71 6.63 15.52 4.50
CA ALA A 71 6.61 16.81 5.17
C ALA A 71 6.93 16.68 6.67
N GLN A 72 6.45 15.63 7.34
CA GLN A 72 6.83 15.32 8.72
C GLN A 72 8.33 15.03 8.85
N TYR A 73 8.89 14.20 7.96
CA TYR A 73 10.31 13.91 7.94
C TYR A 73 11.16 15.17 7.78
N VAL A 74 10.80 16.05 6.83
CA VAL A 74 11.50 17.34 6.61
C VAL A 74 11.45 18.20 7.87
N ARG A 75 10.28 18.32 8.53
CA ARG A 75 10.16 19.10 9.78
C ARG A 75 11.05 18.56 10.90
N ILE A 76 11.13 17.24 11.05
CA ILE A 76 12.01 16.61 12.06
C ILE A 76 13.48 16.86 11.70
N ALA A 77 13.85 16.75 10.43
CA ALA A 77 15.21 16.99 9.96
C ALA A 77 15.64 18.46 10.18
N ASP A 78 14.75 19.42 9.89
CA ASP A 78 15.01 20.83 10.13
C ASP A 78 15.16 21.11 11.64
N SER A 79 14.31 20.52 12.47
CA SER A 79 14.37 20.64 13.93
C SER A 79 15.67 20.05 14.48
N TYR A 80 16.09 18.90 13.95
CA TYR A 80 17.36 18.26 14.28
C TYR A 80 18.55 19.16 13.92
N MET A 81 18.56 19.74 12.71
CA MET A 81 19.64 20.64 12.27
C MET A 81 19.71 21.91 13.13
N GLN A 82 18.57 22.50 13.49
CA GLN A 82 18.50 23.63 14.41
C GLN A 82 18.98 23.25 15.82
N PHE A 83 18.60 22.07 16.31
CA PHE A 83 19.03 21.57 17.61
C PHE A 83 20.55 21.37 17.66
N ILE A 84 21.13 20.76 16.63
CA ILE A 84 22.58 20.61 16.47
C ILE A 84 23.26 21.98 16.43
N ALA A 85 22.77 22.93 15.62
CA ALA A 85 23.37 24.26 15.54
C ALA A 85 23.37 24.99 16.89
N ALA A 86 22.31 24.85 17.69
CA ALA A 86 22.18 25.49 19.00
C ALA A 86 22.95 24.78 20.12
N ASN A 87 23.20 23.46 20.00
CA ASN A 87 23.70 22.64 21.11
C ASN A 87 24.99 21.86 20.78
N MET A 88 25.63 22.10 19.64
CA MET A 88 26.82 21.35 19.17
C MET A 88 27.93 21.25 20.22
N ASN A 89 28.16 22.33 20.96
CA ASN A 89 29.21 22.41 21.99
C ASN A 89 28.78 21.82 23.34
N ARG A 90 27.50 21.44 23.49
CA ARG A 90 26.93 20.82 24.70
C ARG A 90 26.84 19.30 24.55
N VAL A 91 26.85 18.79 23.32
CA VAL A 91 27.09 17.37 23.02
C VAL A 91 28.55 17.08 23.39
N ASN A 92 28.79 16.24 24.40
CA ASN A 92 30.07 16.06 25.10
C ASN A 92 30.42 17.12 26.18
N GLY A 93 29.42 17.83 26.72
CA GLY A 93 29.60 18.76 27.83
C GLY A 93 29.94 18.07 29.16
N ASN A 94 30.69 18.76 30.02
CA ASN A 94 31.20 18.31 31.33
C ASN A 94 30.13 17.51 32.15
N PRO A 95 30.46 16.34 32.73
CA PRO A 95 29.52 15.48 33.49
C PRO A 95 28.74 16.18 34.62
N ASP A 96 29.22 17.31 35.13
CA ASP A 96 28.52 18.11 36.14
C ASP A 96 27.17 18.68 35.63
N GLY A 97 26.97 18.81 34.31
CA GLY A 97 25.73 19.28 33.69
C GLY A 97 24.65 18.21 33.47
N LEU A 98 24.90 16.95 33.82
CA LEU A 98 23.98 15.82 33.59
C LEU A 98 22.66 15.93 34.39
N TYR A 99 22.64 16.68 35.49
CA TYR A 99 21.51 16.78 36.41
C TYR A 99 20.62 18.02 36.18
N ASP A 100 21.00 18.94 35.30
CA ASP A 100 20.32 20.25 35.08
C ASP A 100 19.19 20.21 34.03
N GLY A 101 18.60 19.04 33.78
CA GLY A 101 17.20 18.97 33.33
C GLY A 101 16.94 18.88 31.82
N THR A 102 17.94 18.79 30.95
CA THR A 102 17.73 18.26 29.58
C THR A 102 19.02 17.65 29.08
N ASN A 103 19.09 16.32 29.06
CA ASN A 103 20.21 15.59 28.49
C ASN A 103 20.20 15.83 26.97
N THR A 104 21.14 16.64 26.48
CA THR A 104 21.26 17.03 25.07
C THR A 104 21.36 15.79 24.19
N GLU A 105 22.05 14.76 24.68
CA GLU A 105 22.24 13.46 24.05
C GLU A 105 20.92 12.65 24.00
N PHE A 106 20.05 12.76 25.01
CA PHE A 106 18.70 12.15 24.98
C PHE A 106 17.78 12.81 23.95
N SER A 107 17.80 14.15 23.88
CA SER A 107 17.05 14.90 22.87
C SER A 107 17.56 14.58 21.47
N LEU A 108 18.89 14.49 21.30
CA LEU A 108 19.52 14.07 20.05
C LEU A 108 19.08 12.67 19.63
N ALA A 109 19.20 11.68 20.53
CA ALA A 109 18.77 10.32 20.29
C ALA A 109 17.27 10.22 19.94
N SER A 110 16.44 11.06 20.55
CA SER A 110 15.00 11.13 20.25
C SER A 110 14.72 11.65 18.83
N PHE A 111 15.45 12.67 18.38
CA PHE A 111 15.36 13.16 17.01
C PHE A 111 15.83 12.11 16.00
N GLU A 112 16.98 11.49 16.24
CA GLU A 112 17.53 10.43 15.38
C GLU A 112 16.58 9.23 15.27
N SER A 113 16.02 8.79 16.41
CA SER A 113 15.01 7.72 16.43
C SER A 113 13.76 8.11 15.65
N SER A 114 13.31 9.37 15.76
CA SER A 114 12.15 9.87 15.02
C SER A 114 12.42 9.93 13.51
N LEU A 115 13.62 10.36 13.08
CA LEU A 115 14.03 10.36 11.68
C LEU A 115 14.07 8.95 11.10
N LEU A 116 14.67 8.00 11.83
CA LEU A 116 14.71 6.59 11.43
C LEU A 116 13.30 6.00 11.34
N GLY A 117 12.46 6.25 12.34
CA GLY A 117 11.07 5.78 12.37
C GLY A 117 10.27 6.31 11.18
N SER A 118 10.28 7.63 10.95
CA SER A 118 9.58 8.23 9.82
C SER A 118 10.10 7.73 8.47
N GLY A 119 11.42 7.53 8.31
CA GLY A 119 12.00 6.96 7.10
C GLY A 119 11.53 5.52 6.85
N LEU A 120 11.51 4.68 7.88
CA LEU A 120 11.02 3.30 7.78
C LEU A 120 9.52 3.25 7.44
N ASP A 121 8.72 4.15 8.02
CA ASP A 121 7.29 4.22 7.72
C ASP A 121 7.03 4.61 6.27
N ILE A 122 7.74 5.60 5.73
CA ILE A 122 7.64 5.97 4.30
C ILE A 122 7.98 4.77 3.41
N ILE A 123 9.10 4.08 3.69
CA ILE A 123 9.54 2.92 2.90
C ILE A 123 8.52 1.79 2.97
N ARG A 124 7.99 1.49 4.17
CA ARG A 124 7.00 0.43 4.38
C ARG A 124 5.73 0.71 3.60
N GLN A 125 5.19 1.93 3.71
CA GLN A 125 3.98 2.32 3.00
C GLN A 125 4.19 2.30 1.49
N ALA A 126 5.28 2.89 0.98
CA ALA A 126 5.59 2.87 -0.45
C ALA A 126 5.71 1.43 -0.99
N ARG A 127 6.42 0.54 -0.29
CA ARG A 127 6.57 -0.87 -0.70
C ARG A 127 5.24 -1.61 -0.74
N GLN A 128 4.41 -1.45 0.29
CA GLN A 128 3.10 -2.09 0.36
C GLN A 128 2.23 -1.66 -0.83
N LEU A 129 2.23 -0.37 -1.14
CA LEU A 129 1.44 0.20 -2.24
C LEU A 129 1.89 -0.26 -3.61
N THR A 130 3.19 -0.20 -3.87
CA THR A 130 3.75 -0.66 -5.13
C THR A 130 3.47 -2.15 -5.34
N ARG A 131 3.65 -2.97 -4.29
CA ARG A 131 3.36 -4.41 -4.37
C ARG A 131 1.89 -4.68 -4.63
N ASN A 132 0.99 -4.07 -3.86
CA ASN A 132 -0.44 -4.31 -4.02
C ASN A 132 -0.90 -3.92 -5.45
N THR A 133 -0.50 -2.73 -5.91
CA THR A 133 -0.86 -2.27 -7.27
C THR A 133 -0.28 -3.18 -8.36
N ALA A 134 0.97 -3.60 -8.21
CA ALA A 134 1.62 -4.52 -9.15
C ALA A 134 0.93 -5.89 -9.19
N THR A 135 0.52 -6.43 -8.03
CA THR A 135 -0.20 -7.70 -7.94
C THR A 135 -1.51 -7.65 -8.72
N TRP A 136 -2.30 -6.58 -8.57
CA TRP A 136 -3.58 -6.47 -9.28
C TRP A 136 -3.43 -6.15 -10.77
N GLU A 137 -2.40 -5.41 -11.15
CA GLU A 137 -2.04 -5.25 -12.56
C GLU A 137 -1.64 -6.59 -13.17
N GLN A 138 -0.78 -7.36 -12.49
CA GLN A 138 -0.36 -8.68 -12.96
C GLN A 138 -1.56 -9.63 -13.10
N ASN A 139 -2.41 -9.72 -12.08
CA ASN A 139 -3.63 -10.53 -12.13
C ASN A 139 -4.50 -10.15 -13.35
N TYR A 140 -4.70 -8.85 -13.59
CA TYR A 140 -5.42 -8.38 -14.75
C TYR A 140 -4.77 -8.85 -16.05
N GLN A 141 -3.45 -8.67 -16.23
CA GLN A 141 -2.75 -9.11 -17.43
C GLN A 141 -2.86 -10.63 -17.65
N GLU A 142 -2.73 -11.43 -16.59
CA GLU A 142 -2.88 -12.89 -16.64
C GLU A 142 -4.30 -13.29 -17.08
N VAL A 143 -5.34 -12.65 -16.53
CA VAL A 143 -6.74 -12.87 -16.93
C VAL A 143 -6.95 -12.47 -18.39
N MET A 144 -6.45 -11.30 -18.80
CA MET A 144 -6.60 -10.85 -20.19
C MET A 144 -5.87 -11.78 -21.16
N GLN A 145 -4.68 -12.28 -20.81
CA GLN A 145 -3.94 -13.23 -21.64
C GLN A 145 -4.62 -14.60 -21.71
N ALA A 146 -5.23 -15.07 -20.62
CA ALA A 146 -5.94 -16.34 -20.58
C ALA A 146 -7.24 -16.31 -21.39
N TYR A 147 -7.89 -15.15 -21.49
CA TYR A 147 -9.25 -15.05 -22.01
C TYR A 147 -9.42 -14.19 -23.28
N LEU A 148 -8.47 -13.32 -23.65
CA LEU A 148 -8.51 -12.67 -24.97
C LEU A 148 -7.89 -13.59 -26.03
N PRO A 149 -8.46 -13.66 -27.24
CA PRO A 149 -7.81 -14.36 -28.34
C PRO A 149 -6.46 -13.69 -28.63
N ALA A 150 -5.43 -14.50 -28.90
CA ALA A 150 -4.20 -14.00 -29.50
C ALA A 150 -4.57 -13.26 -30.79
N LYS A 151 -4.05 -12.05 -30.96
CA LYS A 151 -4.21 -11.33 -32.23
C LYS A 151 -3.58 -12.18 -33.33
N GLU A 152 -4.40 -12.65 -34.27
CA GLU A 152 -3.97 -13.19 -35.57
C GLU A 152 -3.30 -12.10 -36.42
#